data_AF-A0A1W1DH54-F1
#
_entry.id   AF-A0A1W1DH54-F1
#
_cell.length_a   1.000
_cell.length_b   1.000
_cell.length_c   1.000
_cell.angle_alpha   90.00
_cell.angle_beta   90.00
_cell.angle_gamma   90.00
#
_symmetry.space_group_name_H-M   'P 1'
#
loop_
_entity.id
_entity.type
_entity.pdbx_description
1 polymer ?
#
loop_
_entity_poly.entity_id
_entity_poly.type
_entity_poly.pdbx_seq_one_letter_code
_entity_poly.pdbx_strand_id
1 'polypeptide(L)'
;MDVSTELALKKHWDKLNHNQKVIFQRYISHSLMKDYAGILGSYKKLDSVSITVNPKVKRKDNKAIVKLIITLNNDPKPINITLKMIRSSKWRVYDVVFSGVSLVKNYAAQFNSHIRRKGLDSLVAKIVKKLK
;
A
#
# COMPACT_ATOMS: atom_id res chain seq x y z
N MET A 1 -8.46 -2.65 -3.09
CA MET A 1 -7.24 -3.27 -2.54
C MET A 1 -6.82 -4.48 -3.37
N ASP A 2 -7.75 -5.08 -4.12
CA ASP A 2 -7.59 -6.36 -4.81
C ASP A 2 -6.38 -6.41 -5.73
N VAL A 3 -6.25 -5.43 -6.63
CA VAL A 3 -5.10 -5.33 -7.55
C VAL A 3 -3.78 -5.21 -6.78
N SER A 4 -3.73 -4.46 -5.68
CA SER A 4 -2.51 -4.32 -4.86
C SER A 4 -2.09 -5.64 -4.23
N THR A 5 -3.06 -6.35 -3.65
CA THR A 5 -2.83 -7.61 -2.95
C THR A 5 -2.44 -8.72 -3.93
N GLU A 6 -3.11 -8.79 -5.07
CA GLU A 6 -2.77 -9.69 -6.17
C GLU A 6 -1.32 -9.45 -6.64
N LEU A 7 -0.95 -8.19 -6.92
CA LEU A 7 0.41 -7.85 -7.32
C LEU A 7 1.47 -8.19 -6.25
N ALA A 8 1.12 -8.10 -4.97
CA ALA A 8 2.01 -8.47 -3.88
C ALA A 8 2.24 -9.99 -3.82
N LEU A 9 1.22 -10.79 -4.08
CA LEU A 9 1.32 -12.26 -4.07
C LEU A 9 1.79 -12.86 -5.40
N LYS A 10 1.70 -12.11 -6.50
CA LYS A 10 2.11 -12.55 -7.84
C LYS A 10 1.49 -13.93 -8.17
N LYS A 11 2.30 -14.87 -8.66
CA LYS A 11 1.92 -16.26 -8.97
C LYS A 11 1.31 -17.07 -7.81
N HIS A 12 1.41 -16.59 -6.57
CA HIS A 12 0.82 -17.26 -5.42
C HIS A 12 -0.64 -16.86 -5.20
N TRP A 13 -1.11 -15.78 -5.84
CA TRP A 13 -2.50 -15.31 -5.73
C TRP A 13 -3.51 -16.38 -6.17
N ASP A 14 -3.24 -17.05 -7.29
CA ASP A 14 -4.15 -18.04 -7.87
C ASP A 14 -4.22 -19.34 -7.06
N LYS A 15 -3.27 -19.55 -6.14
CA LYS A 15 -3.26 -20.69 -5.23
C LYS A 15 -4.11 -20.47 -3.98
N LEU A 16 -4.59 -19.26 -3.76
CA LEU A 16 -5.41 -18.92 -2.60
C LEU A 16 -6.90 -19.11 -2.89
N ASN A 17 -7.62 -19.67 -1.92
CA ASN A 17 -9.07 -19.67 -1.95
C ASN A 17 -9.65 -18.27 -1.66
N HIS A 18 -10.95 -18.10 -1.88
CA HIS A 18 -11.64 -16.82 -1.72
C HIS A 18 -11.43 -16.19 -0.33
N ASN A 19 -11.61 -16.98 0.74
CA ASN A 19 -11.45 -16.50 2.11
C ASN A 19 -10.01 -16.04 2.39
N GLN A 20 -9.02 -16.79 1.91
CA GLN A 20 -7.61 -16.41 2.03
C GLN A 20 -7.34 -15.09 1.29
N LYS A 21 -7.82 -14.93 0.06
CA LYS A 21 -7.68 -13.68 -0.70
C LYS A 21 -8.22 -12.46 0.07
N VAL A 22 -9.41 -12.58 0.66
CA VAL A 22 -10.01 -11.54 1.51
C VAL A 22 -9.16 -11.25 2.74
N ILE A 23 -8.62 -12.28 3.40
CA ILE A 23 -7.74 -12.14 4.56
C ILE A 23 -6.47 -11.35 4.21
N PHE A 24 -5.84 -11.62 3.06
CA PHE A 24 -4.66 -10.88 2.62
C PHE A 24 -4.96 -9.41 2.30
N GLN A 25 -6.12 -9.12 1.71
CA GLN A 25 -6.56 -7.74 1.46
C GLN A 25 -6.75 -6.98 2.76
N ARG A 26 -7.39 -7.60 3.76
CA ARG A 26 -7.55 -7.03 5.11
C ARG A 26 -6.21 -6.81 5.79
N TYR A 27 -5.29 -7.78 5.69
CA TYR A 27 -3.97 -7.68 6.27
C TYR A 27 -3.15 -6.50 5.75
N ILE A 28 -3.09 -6.33 4.44
CA ILE A 28 -2.36 -5.20 3.85
C ILE A 28 -3.01 -3.89 4.33
N SER A 29 -4.33 -3.77 4.27
CA SER A 29 -5.05 -2.58 4.75
C SER A 29 -4.73 -2.25 6.21
N HIS A 30 -4.82 -3.26 7.08
CA HIS A 30 -4.57 -3.13 8.52
C HIS A 30 -3.11 -2.80 8.83
N SER A 31 -2.16 -3.48 8.17
CA SER A 31 -0.72 -3.21 8.35
C SER A 31 -0.39 -1.79 7.92
N LEU A 32 -0.91 -1.32 6.78
CA LEU A 32 -0.71 0.05 6.34
C LEU A 32 -1.28 1.06 7.33
N MET A 33 -2.51 0.84 7.80
CA MET A 33 -3.10 1.72 8.80
C MET A 33 -2.25 1.75 10.07
N LYS A 34 -1.78 0.60 10.56
CA LYS A 34 -0.94 0.52 11.76
C LYS A 34 0.41 1.21 11.59
N ASP A 35 1.11 0.94 10.49
CA ASP A 35 2.46 1.44 10.25
C ASP A 35 2.46 2.97 10.01
N TYR A 36 1.40 3.50 9.39
CA TYR A 36 1.30 4.93 9.04
C TYR A 36 0.46 5.76 10.02
N ALA A 37 -0.49 5.18 10.76
CA ALA A 37 -1.20 5.90 11.82
C ALA A 37 -0.24 6.33 12.94
N GLY A 38 0.80 5.53 13.23
CA GLY A 38 1.85 5.91 14.17
C GLY A 38 2.64 7.14 13.72
N ILE A 39 2.86 7.33 12.41
CA ILE A 39 3.50 8.52 11.87
C ILE A 39 2.60 9.74 12.14
N LEU A 40 1.30 9.65 11.82
CA LEU A 40 0.35 10.73 12.11
C LEU A 40 0.24 11.03 13.61
N GLY A 41 0.22 10.00 14.46
CA GLY A 41 0.17 10.15 15.92
C GLY A 41 1.46 10.67 16.55
N SER A 42 2.59 10.65 15.84
CA SER A 42 3.85 11.23 16.32
C SER A 42 3.88 12.76 16.24
N TYR A 43 3.00 13.36 15.43
CA TYR A 43 2.82 14.80 15.38
C TYR A 43 2.00 15.26 16.60
N LYS A 44 2.69 15.72 17.65
CA LYS A 44 2.10 16.14 18.94
C LYS A 44 1.07 17.28 18.83
N LYS A 45 1.14 18.09 17.78
CA LYS A 45 0.17 19.11 17.40
C LYS A 45 0.06 19.06 15.89
N LEU A 46 -1.12 18.74 15.34
CA LEU A 46 -1.37 18.73 13.91
C LEU A 46 -2.53 19.68 13.65
N ASP A 47 -2.21 20.97 13.56
CA ASP A 47 -3.18 22.05 13.43
C ASP A 47 -3.61 22.27 11.97
N SER A 48 -2.73 21.94 11.01
CA SER A 48 -3.06 22.03 9.57
C SER A 48 -2.42 20.93 8.73
N VAL A 49 -3.15 20.49 7.70
CA VAL A 49 -2.67 19.56 6.67
C VAL A 49 -3.00 20.15 5.31
N SER A 50 -1.97 20.41 4.50
CA SER A 50 -2.12 20.83 3.12
C SER A 50 -1.67 19.72 2.19
N ILE A 51 -2.49 19.39 1.19
CA ILE A 51 -2.20 18.35 0.19
C ILE A 51 -2.30 18.99 -1.19
N THR A 52 -1.17 19.05 -1.89
CA THR A 52 -1.09 19.58 -3.25
C THR A 52 -0.74 18.47 -4.21
N VAL A 53 -1.42 18.45 -5.36
CA VAL A 53 -1.13 17.52 -6.45
C VAL A 53 -0.14 18.18 -7.40
N ASN A 54 0.91 17.45 -7.79
CA ASN A 54 1.77 17.92 -8.87
C ASN A 54 0.97 17.94 -10.19
N PRO A 55 0.91 19.08 -10.91
CA PRO A 55 0.08 19.22 -12.10
C PRO A 55 0.52 18.28 -13.25
N LYS A 56 1.78 17.83 -13.25
CA LYS A 56 2.34 16.92 -14.27
C LYS A 56 2.00 15.46 -13.98
N VAL A 57 0.70 15.13 -14.01
CA VAL A 57 0.24 13.74 -13.89
C VAL A 57 0.63 12.95 -15.14
N LYS A 58 1.39 11.87 -14.97
CA LYS A 58 1.71 10.96 -16.09
C LYS A 58 0.58 9.96 -16.25
N ARG A 59 -0.06 9.92 -17.42
CA ARG A 59 -1.13 8.97 -17.75
C ARG A 59 -0.72 8.11 -18.95
N LYS A 60 -1.09 6.83 -18.90
CA LYS A 60 -0.96 5.88 -20.02
C LYS A 60 -2.09 4.87 -19.91
N ASP A 61 -2.96 4.81 -20.92
CA ASP A 61 -4.12 3.94 -20.98
C ASP A 61 -5.01 4.07 -19.72
N ASN A 62 -5.22 2.96 -19.01
CA ASN A 62 -5.95 2.91 -17.76
C ASN A 62 -5.07 3.15 -16.52
N LYS A 63 -3.82 3.60 -16.66
CA LYS A 63 -2.89 3.83 -15.56
C LYS A 63 -2.49 5.29 -15.44
N ALA A 64 -2.27 5.73 -14.21
CA ALA A 64 -1.77 7.07 -13.91
C ALA A 64 -0.75 7.05 -12.76
N ILE A 65 0.20 7.97 -12.81
CA ILE A 65 1.13 8.27 -11.72
C ILE A 65 0.84 9.69 -11.26
N VAL A 66 0.36 9.82 -10.02
CA VAL A 66 0.00 11.09 -9.39
C VAL A 66 0.97 11.33 -8.25
N LYS A 67 1.67 12.47 -8.26
CA LYS A 67 2.56 12.87 -7.16
C LYS A 67 1.82 13.83 -6.25
N LEU A 68 1.85 13.55 -4.96
CA LEU A 68 1.31 14.38 -3.90
C LEU A 68 2.46 15.00 -3.10
N ILE A 69 2.25 16.24 -2.70
CA ILE A 69 3.09 17.01 -1.80
C ILE A 69 2.23 17.30 -0.58
N ILE A 70 2.60 16.75 0.57
CA ILE A 70 1.87 16.90 1.83
C ILE A 70 2.71 17.78 2.75
N THR A 71 2.10 18.84 3.24
CA THR A 71 2.71 19.76 4.21
C THR A 71 1.89 19.73 5.49
N LEU A 72 2.55 19.53 6.62
CA LEU A 72 1.93 19.44 7.95
C LEU A 72 2.32 20.69 8.75
N ASN A 73 1.38 21.42 9.34
CA ASN A 73 1.62 22.66 10.12
C ASN A 73 2.50 23.70 9.42
N ASN A 74 2.39 23.82 8.09
CA ASN A 74 3.29 24.66 7.29
C ASN A 74 4.79 24.32 7.44
N ASP A 75 5.14 23.09 7.82
CA ASP A 75 6.51 22.61 7.89
C ASP A 75 7.21 22.81 6.53
N PRO A 76 8.40 23.46 6.50
CA PRO A 76 9.14 23.69 5.27
C PRO A 76 9.62 22.40 4.57
N LYS A 77 9.53 21.24 5.24
CA LYS A 77 9.89 19.92 4.69
C LYS A 77 8.64 19.14 4.29
N PRO A 78 8.17 19.27 3.04
CA PRO A 78 7.00 18.53 2.59
C PRO A 78 7.31 17.04 2.42
N ILE A 79 6.31 16.22 2.72
CA ILE A 79 6.29 14.80 2.48
C ILE A 79 5.86 14.54 1.03
N ASN A 80 6.69 13.81 0.29
CA ASN A 80 6.40 13.47 -1.10
C ASN A 80 5.86 12.04 -1.19
N ILE A 81 4.65 11.89 -1.75
CA ILE A 81 4.01 10.59 -1.96
C ILE A 81 3.72 10.43 -3.45
N THR A 82 4.01 9.26 -4.03
CA THR A 82 3.58 8.93 -5.39
C THR A 82 2.51 7.84 -5.37
N LEU A 83 1.33 8.17 -5.88
CA LEU A 83 0.24 7.22 -6.08
C LEU A 83 0.34 6.65 -7.49
N LYS A 84 0.33 5.33 -7.60
CA LYS A 84 0.05 4.64 -8.87
C LYS A 84 -1.40 4.23 -8.88
N MET A 85 -2.11 4.68 -9.91
CA MET A 85 -3.53 4.49 -10.05
C MET A 85 -3.87 3.65 -11.27
N ILE A 86 -4.97 2.92 -11.18
CA ILE A 86 -5.54 2.12 -12.25
C ILE A 86 -7.04 2.41 -12.37
N ARG A 87 -7.54 2.45 -13.61
CA ARG A 87 -8.93 2.70 -13.94
C ARG A 87 -9.58 1.41 -14.46
N SER A 88 -10.69 1.03 -13.84
CA SER A 88 -11.65 0.09 -14.40
C SER A 88 -12.93 0.89 -14.69
N SER A 89 -13.93 0.85 -13.81
CA SER A 89 -15.05 1.81 -13.81
C SER A 89 -14.70 3.17 -13.19
N LYS A 90 -13.85 3.15 -12.15
CA LYS A 90 -13.34 4.35 -11.46
C LYS A 90 -11.85 4.22 -11.21
N TRP A 91 -11.18 5.37 -11.07
CA TRP A 91 -9.79 5.43 -10.64
C TRP A 91 -9.64 4.90 -9.22
N ARG A 92 -8.65 4.03 -9.03
CA ARG A 92 -8.30 3.46 -7.73
C ARG A 92 -6.78 3.45 -7.59
N VAL A 93 -6.30 3.74 -6.40
CA VAL A 93 -4.87 3.55 -6.07
C VAL A 93 -4.59 2.05 -5.97
N TYR A 94 -3.54 1.59 -6.64
CA TYR A 94 -3.08 0.20 -6.53
C TYR A 94 -1.68 0.08 -5.91
N ASP A 95 -0.89 1.15 -5.87
CA ASP A 95 0.40 1.17 -5.20
C ASP A 95 0.71 2.58 -4.72
N VAL A 96 1.37 2.69 -3.57
CA VAL A 96 1.84 3.95 -3.00
C VAL A 96 3.34 3.82 -2.85
N VAL A 97 4.05 4.86 -3.30
CA VAL A 97 5.49 4.99 -3.14
C VAL A 97 5.76 6.11 -2.16
N PHE A 98 6.39 5.77 -1.05
CA PHE A 98 6.76 6.68 0.02
C PHE A 98 8.28 6.55 0.26
N SER A 99 8.99 7.67 0.30
CA SER A 99 10.47 7.69 0.44
C SER A 99 11.18 6.74 -0.54
N GLY A 100 10.70 6.68 -1.79
CA GLY A 100 11.23 5.82 -2.85
C GLY A 100 10.82 4.34 -2.76
N VAL A 101 10.16 3.92 -1.67
CA VAL A 101 9.76 2.53 -1.43
C VAL A 101 8.31 2.31 -1.85
N SER A 102 8.08 1.38 -2.78
CA SER A 102 6.73 0.92 -3.15
C SER A 102 6.21 -0.08 -2.12
N LEU A 103 5.00 0.16 -1.62
CA LEU A 103 4.34 -0.73 -0.68
C LEU A 103 4.10 -2.11 -1.29
N VAL A 104 3.60 -2.17 -2.53
CA VAL A 104 3.37 -3.44 -3.22
C VAL A 104 4.67 -4.21 -3.39
N LYS A 105 5.76 -3.54 -3.79
CA LYS A 105 7.08 -4.19 -3.92
C LYS A 105 7.60 -4.69 -2.58
N ASN A 106 7.44 -3.92 -1.52
CA ASN A 106 7.86 -4.29 -0.17
C ASN A 106 7.14 -5.56 0.30
N TYR A 107 5.80 -5.58 0.25
CA TYR A 107 5.04 -6.78 0.61
C TYR A 107 5.36 -7.97 -0.30
N ALA A 108 5.54 -7.75 -1.60
CA ALA A 108 5.94 -8.81 -2.51
C ALA A 108 7.27 -9.45 -2.11
N ALA A 109 8.27 -8.65 -1.71
CA ALA A 109 9.54 -9.19 -1.24
C ALA A 109 9.37 -10.00 0.06
N GLN A 110 8.61 -9.46 1.03
CA GLN A 110 8.35 -10.14 2.31
C GLN A 110 7.58 -11.46 2.14
N PHE A 111 6.51 -11.46 1.34
CA PHE A 111 5.70 -12.64 1.09
C PHE A 111 6.49 -13.70 0.34
N ASN A 112 7.17 -13.35 -0.76
CA ASN A 112 7.99 -14.30 -1.50
C ASN A 112 9.11 -14.90 -0.63
N SER A 113 9.74 -14.08 0.22
CA SER A 113 10.77 -14.54 1.16
C SER A 113 10.21 -15.51 2.22
N HIS A 114 9.01 -15.26 2.73
CA HIS A 114 8.34 -16.17 3.67
C HIS A 114 7.93 -17.48 2.98
N ILE A 115 7.27 -17.38 1.83
CA ILE A 115 6.77 -18.54 1.06
C ILE A 115 7.93 -19.45 0.66
N ARG A 116 9.05 -18.88 0.19
CA ARG A 116 10.23 -19.67 -0.19
C ARG A 116 10.81 -20.47 0.99
N ARG A 117 10.73 -19.94 2.21
CA ARG A 117 11.34 -20.58 3.40
C ARG A 117 10.39 -21.49 4.16
N LYS A 118 9.09 -21.18 4.17
CA LYS A 118 8.11 -21.81 5.08
C LYS A 118 6.82 -22.25 4.39
N GLY A 119 6.70 -22.05 3.08
CA GLY A 119 5.49 -22.38 2.32
C GLY A 119 4.39 -21.32 2.41
N LEU A 120 3.39 -21.46 1.54
CA LEU A 120 2.24 -20.55 1.43
C LEU A 120 1.31 -20.66 2.64
N ASP A 121 1.05 -21.88 3.12
CA ASP A 121 0.16 -22.11 4.25
C ASP A 121 0.69 -21.47 5.54
N SER A 122 2.01 -21.49 5.75
CA SER A 122 2.64 -20.78 6.85
C SER A 122 2.44 -19.27 6.76
N LEU A 123 2.46 -18.69 5.54
CA LEU A 123 2.19 -17.26 5.36
C LEU A 123 0.73 -16.94 5.69
N VAL A 124 -0.22 -17.76 5.22
CA VAL A 124 -1.65 -17.63 5.53
C VAL A 124 -1.86 -17.65 7.05
N ALA A 125 -1.33 -18.66 7.74
CA ALA A 125 -1.45 -18.80 9.18
C ALA A 125 -0.85 -17.59 9.94
N LYS A 126 0.32 -17.11 9.50
CA LYS A 126 0.97 -15.93 10.08
C LYS A 126 0.10 -14.68 9.93
N ILE A 127 -0.54 -14.50 8.78
CA ILE A 127 -1.40 -13.34 8.53
C ILE A 127 -2.68 -13.41 9.34
N VAL A 128 -3.33 -14.57 9.40
CA VAL A 128 -4.51 -14.78 10.26
C VAL A 128 -4.19 -14.43 11.70
N LYS A 129 -3.03 -14.87 12.22
CA LYS A 129 -2.60 -14.53 13.58
C LYS A 129 -2.40 -13.02 13.80
N LYS A 130 -1.96 -12.26 12.80
CA LYS A 130 -1.75 -10.80 12.89
C LYS A 130 -3.04 -9.98 12.79
N LEU A 131 -4.15 -10.61 12.40
CA LEU A 131 -5.48 -9.99 12.29
C LEU A 131 -6.40 -10.34 13.47
N LYS A 132 -5.96 -11.22 14.37
CA LYS A 132 -6.56 -11.42 15.69
C LYS A 132 -5.95 -10.41 16.65
#